data_AF-A0A542EIC6-F1
#
_entry.id   AF-A0A542EIC6-F1
#
_cell.length_a   1.000
_cell.length_b   1.000
_cell.length_c   1.000
_cell.angle_alpha   90.00
_cell.angle_beta   90.00
_cell.angle_gamma   90.00
#
_symmetry.space_group_name_H-M   'P 1'
#
loop_
_entity.id
_entity.type
_entity.pdbx_description
1 polymer ?
#
loop_
_entity_poly.entity_id
_entity_poly.type
_entity_poly.pdbx_seq_one_letter_code
_entity_poly.pdbx_strand_id
1 'polypeptide(L)'
;MNPPVPGLIVRRILRDPIYAVVAPVMMLLLVVLGCLLWVLELPSRRKRGWRLTWTCAVAVLLDWSVFVRCTWLWCVMPPWRRNQQEWQARHVVVLGQELHRFVQAADRLVGLDLRVRVPAVDPDRPVLLLARHAGTGDSLLMVYVITHTLVRVPRVVLKRALLWDPAMDLCLRRLHAYFLGEGMTAQVRDERLRAFAEHVEVNDATLLFPEGRNWSPGRHASDLAEAIEKGETERAAWLERNPRVLSPRSTGVRRILQARPDSQVLVAGHQGVEDLRSVPDIWRALPLRRQIHIDVRQADSLPDEHIDAWLQDEWERLDDWTDELDGD
;
A
#
# COMPACT_ATOMS: atom_id res chain seq x y z
N MET A 1 8.53 12.45 10.89
CA MET A 1 8.50 11.71 12.17
C MET A 1 7.14 11.03 12.28
N ASN A 2 7.08 9.75 12.67
CA ASN A 2 5.79 9.10 12.89
C ASN A 2 5.17 9.68 14.18
N PRO A 3 3.91 10.15 14.17
CA PRO A 3 3.27 10.65 15.38
C PRO A 3 3.11 9.51 16.40
N PRO A 4 3.31 9.78 17.71
CA PRO A 4 3.18 8.76 18.73
C PRO A 4 1.76 8.19 18.72
N VAL A 5 1.67 6.87 18.77
CA VAL A 5 0.38 6.16 18.73
C VAL A 5 -0.09 5.85 20.15
N PRO A 6 -1.34 6.19 20.54
CA PRO A 6 -1.86 5.89 21.88
C PRO A 6 -1.84 4.40 22.21
N GLY A 7 -1.77 4.09 23.51
CA GLY A 7 -1.84 2.71 24.01
C GLY A 7 -3.10 1.97 23.55
N LEU A 8 -3.05 0.64 23.57
CA LEU A 8 -4.18 -0.21 23.15
C LEU A 8 -5.49 0.12 23.87
N ILE A 9 -5.43 0.38 25.18
CA ILE A 9 -6.61 0.70 26.00
C ILE A 9 -7.27 2.00 25.54
N VAL A 10 -6.48 3.07 25.38
CA VAL A 10 -6.99 4.38 24.91
C VAL A 10 -7.62 4.24 23.52
N ARG A 11 -7.00 3.46 22.63
CA ARG A 11 -7.56 3.23 21.30
C ARG A 11 -8.90 2.51 21.34
N ARG A 12 -9.00 1.42 22.10
CA ARG A 12 -10.21 0.57 22.13
C ARG A 12 -11.36 1.18 22.93
N ILE A 13 -11.06 1.94 24.00
CA ILE A 13 -12.10 2.49 24.89
C ILE A 13 -12.52 3.90 24.50
N LEU A 14 -11.61 4.73 24.01
CA LEU A 14 -11.91 6.13 23.71
C LEU A 14 -12.03 6.37 22.21
N ARG A 15 -10.97 6.06 21.45
CA ARG A 15 -10.91 6.39 20.02
C ARG A 15 -11.92 5.61 19.19
N ASP A 16 -11.99 4.30 19.35
CA ASP A 16 -12.85 3.45 18.51
C ASP A 16 -14.34 3.79 18.67
N PRO A 17 -14.88 4.02 19.90
CA PRO A 17 -16.25 4.50 20.07
C PRO A 17 -16.48 5.91 19.50
N ILE A 18 -15.52 6.84 19.65
CA ILE A 18 -15.61 8.16 19.03
C ILE A 18 -15.70 8.02 17.50
N TYR A 19 -14.82 7.21 16.90
CA TYR A 19 -14.82 6.98 15.46
C TYR A 19 -16.13 6.34 14.97
N ALA A 20 -16.70 5.41 15.74
CA ALA A 20 -17.99 4.79 15.41
C ALA A 20 -19.12 5.81 15.20
N VAL A 21 -19.07 6.95 15.88
CA VAL A 21 -20.04 8.06 15.74
C VAL A 21 -19.57 9.13 14.75
N VAL A 22 -18.30 9.53 14.82
CA VAL A 22 -17.74 10.63 14.02
C VAL A 22 -17.72 10.28 12.54
N ALA A 23 -17.40 9.05 12.15
CA ALA A 23 -17.33 8.67 10.75
C ALA A 23 -18.70 8.77 10.04
N PRO A 24 -19.83 8.27 10.60
CA PRO A 24 -21.16 8.51 10.05
C PRO A 24 -21.56 9.99 9.97
N VAL A 25 -21.23 10.80 10.98
CA VAL A 25 -21.51 12.25 10.94
C VAL A 25 -20.70 12.91 9.82
N MET A 26 -19.41 12.60 9.71
CA MET A 26 -18.55 13.10 8.64
C MET A 26 -19.06 12.67 7.26
N MET A 27 -19.50 11.41 7.12
CA MET A 27 -20.12 10.91 5.90
C MET A 27 -21.38 11.71 5.54
N LEU A 28 -22.27 11.98 6.51
CA LEU A 28 -23.47 12.79 6.29
C LEU A 28 -23.10 14.22 5.84
N LEU A 29 -22.12 14.85 6.49
CA LEU A 29 -21.64 16.18 6.11
C LEU A 29 -21.07 16.19 4.68
N LEU A 30 -20.29 15.17 4.30
CA LEU A 30 -19.77 15.03 2.94
C LEU A 30 -20.89 14.81 1.93
N VAL A 31 -21.92 14.03 2.24
CA VAL A 31 -23.08 13.83 1.36
C VAL A 31 -23.84 15.16 1.16
N VAL A 32 -24.11 15.90 2.24
CA VAL A 32 -24.77 17.21 2.17
C VAL A 32 -23.94 18.20 1.34
N LEU A 33 -22.62 18.25 1.57
CA LEU A 33 -21.70 19.07 0.79
C LEU A 33 -21.67 18.63 -0.68
N GLY A 34 -21.68 17.33 -0.95
CA GLY A 34 -21.72 16.77 -2.30
C GLY A 34 -22.99 17.17 -3.04
N CYS A 35 -24.15 17.09 -2.39
CA CYS A 35 -25.43 17.56 -2.94
C CYS A 35 -25.39 19.06 -3.25
N LEU A 36 -24.84 19.87 -2.34
CA LEU A 36 -24.68 21.31 -2.56
C LEU A 36 -23.76 21.60 -3.75
N LEU A 37 -22.58 20.96 -3.81
CA LEU A 37 -21.63 21.11 -4.91
C LEU A 37 -22.20 20.63 -6.24
N TRP A 38 -23.04 19.59 -6.24
CA TRP A 38 -23.72 19.15 -7.45
C TRP A 38 -24.60 20.25 -8.05
N VAL A 39 -25.32 21.00 -7.21
CA VAL A 39 -26.16 22.15 -7.61
C VAL A 39 -25.28 23.33 -8.05
N LEU A 40 -24.25 23.68 -7.27
CA LEU A 40 -23.37 24.81 -7.58
C LEU A 40 -22.54 24.57 -8.85
N GLU A 41 -22.12 23.33 -9.11
CA GLU A 41 -21.33 22.93 -10.27
C GLU A 41 -22.20 22.48 -11.45
N LEU A 42 -23.52 22.71 -11.44
CA LEU A 42 -24.40 22.45 -12.61
C LEU A 42 -23.84 23.05 -13.92
N PRO A 43 -23.26 24.27 -13.94
CA PRO A 43 -22.67 24.84 -15.16
C PRO A 43 -21.36 24.17 -15.57
N SER A 44 -20.65 23.51 -14.65
CA SER A 44 -19.35 22.90 -14.89
C SER A 44 -19.51 21.47 -15.40
N ARG A 45 -19.06 21.21 -16.64
CA ARG A 45 -19.07 19.84 -17.20
C ARG A 45 -18.16 18.85 -16.44
N ARG A 46 -17.15 19.34 -15.70
CA ARG A 46 -16.18 18.47 -15.01
C ARG A 46 -16.67 18.00 -13.64
N LYS A 47 -17.55 18.77 -12.98
CA LYS A 47 -18.10 18.49 -11.63
C LYS A 47 -17.04 18.00 -10.62
N ARG A 48 -15.89 18.69 -10.58
CA ARG A 48 -14.70 18.25 -9.83
C ARG A 48 -14.97 18.19 -8.33
N GLY A 49 -15.64 19.20 -7.78
CA GLY A 49 -16.04 19.26 -6.39
C GLY A 49 -16.97 18.12 -6.03
N TRP A 50 -18.02 17.92 -6.83
CA TRP A 50 -18.93 16.80 -6.62
C TRP A 50 -18.21 15.44 -6.65
N ARG A 51 -17.36 15.19 -7.67
CA ARG A 51 -16.61 13.93 -7.80
C ARG A 51 -15.69 13.69 -6.61
N LEU A 52 -14.91 14.70 -6.21
CA LEU A 52 -13.99 14.59 -5.09
C LEU A 52 -14.73 14.34 -3.78
N THR A 53 -15.75 15.14 -3.48
CA THR A 53 -16.52 15.01 -2.24
C THR A 53 -17.24 13.66 -2.17
N TRP A 54 -17.81 13.18 -3.27
CA TRP A 54 -18.46 11.87 -3.30
C TRP A 54 -17.46 10.71 -3.16
N THR A 55 -16.27 10.85 -3.76
CA THR A 55 -15.16 9.89 -3.57
C THR A 55 -14.73 9.84 -2.11
N CYS A 56 -14.59 11.00 -1.45
CA CYS A 56 -14.32 11.05 -0.01
C CYS A 56 -15.44 10.42 0.81
N ALA A 57 -16.71 10.69 0.49
CA ALA A 57 -17.85 10.10 1.18
C ALA A 57 -17.85 8.57 1.08
N VAL A 58 -17.57 8.03 -0.13
CA VAL A 58 -17.43 6.59 -0.33
C VAL A 58 -16.22 6.04 0.40
N ALA A 59 -15.07 6.72 0.39
CA ALA A 59 -13.89 6.28 1.13
C ALA A 59 -14.18 6.15 2.64
N VAL A 60 -14.86 7.15 3.23
CA VAL A 60 -15.27 7.11 4.64
C VAL A 60 -16.28 5.99 4.90
N LEU A 61 -17.25 5.78 4.00
CA LEU A 61 -18.23 4.70 4.12
C LEU A 61 -17.55 3.31 4.10
N LEU A 62 -16.61 3.09 3.19
CA LEU A 62 -15.91 1.81 3.05
C LEU A 62 -14.97 1.57 4.24
N ASP A 63 -14.27 2.60 4.68
CA ASP A 63 -13.42 2.55 5.88
C ASP A 63 -14.26 2.21 7.13
N TRP A 64 -15.40 2.88 7.30
CA TRP A 64 -16.34 2.60 8.38
C TRP A 64 -16.94 1.19 8.26
N SER A 65 -17.21 0.70 7.04
CA SER A 65 -17.64 -0.67 6.79
C SER A 65 -16.58 -1.68 7.26
N VAL A 66 -15.30 -1.47 6.97
CA VAL A 66 -14.21 -2.31 7.49
C VAL A 66 -14.26 -2.34 9.02
N PHE A 67 -14.37 -1.18 9.66
CA PHE A 67 -14.44 -1.06 11.12
C PHE A 67 -15.63 -1.83 11.72
N VAL A 68 -16.84 -1.62 11.19
CA VAL A 68 -18.07 -2.27 11.67
C VAL A 68 -17.99 -3.78 11.46
N ARG A 69 -17.57 -4.24 10.27
CA ARG A 69 -17.46 -5.67 9.94
C ARG A 69 -16.39 -6.37 10.77
N CYS A 70 -15.26 -5.72 11.02
CA CYS A 70 -14.26 -6.23 11.95
C CYS A 70 -14.85 -6.33 13.37
N THR A 71 -15.51 -5.29 13.85
CA THR A 71 -16.12 -5.31 15.20
C THR A 71 -17.16 -6.41 15.32
N TRP A 72 -18.03 -6.56 14.31
CA TRP A 72 -19.00 -7.64 14.22
C TRP A 72 -18.36 -9.03 14.26
N LEU A 73 -17.31 -9.27 13.45
CA LEU A 73 -16.58 -10.54 13.46
C LEU A 73 -16.04 -10.86 14.85
N TRP A 74 -15.52 -9.87 15.57
CA TRP A 74 -15.03 -10.06 16.94
C TRP A 74 -16.13 -10.49 17.91
N CYS A 75 -17.35 -9.96 17.78
CA CYS A 75 -18.49 -10.36 18.59
C CYS A 75 -18.97 -11.78 18.27
N VAL A 76 -19.01 -12.16 16.99
CA VAL A 76 -19.52 -13.47 16.54
C VAL A 76 -18.50 -14.59 16.69
N MET A 77 -17.21 -14.28 16.58
CA MET A 77 -16.09 -15.22 16.70
C MET A 77 -15.18 -14.83 17.88
N PRO A 78 -15.66 -15.02 19.12
CA PRO A 78 -14.89 -14.63 20.29
C PRO A 78 -13.62 -15.47 20.45
N PRO A 79 -12.58 -14.95 21.12
CA PRO A 79 -11.26 -15.58 21.17
C PRO A 79 -11.24 -16.99 21.76
N TRP A 80 -12.20 -17.35 22.63
CA TRP A 80 -12.30 -18.69 23.24
C TRP A 80 -12.98 -19.75 22.34
N ARG A 81 -13.53 -19.36 21.18
CA ARG A 81 -14.22 -20.28 20.25
C ARG A 81 -13.78 -20.15 18.80
N ARG A 82 -12.88 -19.22 18.48
CA ARG A 82 -12.53 -18.92 17.09
C ARG A 82 -11.44 -19.87 16.57
N ASN A 83 -11.63 -20.37 15.35
CA ASN A 83 -10.55 -20.91 14.56
C ASN A 83 -9.73 -19.74 13.99
N GLN A 84 -8.40 -19.77 14.16
CA GLN A 84 -7.52 -18.69 13.76
C GLN A 84 -7.39 -18.54 12.24
N GLN A 85 -7.41 -19.65 11.49
CA GLN A 85 -7.37 -19.63 10.02
C GLN A 85 -8.66 -19.04 9.44
N GLU A 86 -9.81 -19.50 9.92
CA GLU A 86 -11.11 -18.96 9.49
C GLU A 86 -11.24 -17.47 9.87
N TRP A 87 -10.78 -17.11 11.06
CA TRP A 87 -10.73 -15.73 11.52
C TRP A 87 -9.93 -14.85 10.55
N GLN A 88 -8.72 -15.26 10.17
CA GLN A 88 -7.91 -14.51 9.21
C GLN A 88 -8.55 -14.46 7.83
N ALA A 89 -9.03 -15.59 7.32
CA ALA A 89 -9.69 -15.66 6.01
C ALA A 89 -10.88 -14.69 5.91
N ARG A 90 -11.74 -14.63 6.94
CA ARG A 90 -12.85 -13.67 6.97
C ARG A 90 -12.40 -12.21 6.97
N HIS A 91 -11.28 -11.89 7.63
CA HIS A 91 -10.72 -10.53 7.61
C HIS A 91 -10.10 -10.17 6.25
N VAL A 92 -9.46 -11.14 5.57
CA VAL A 92 -8.97 -10.96 4.19
C VAL A 92 -10.13 -10.70 3.26
N VAL A 93 -11.24 -11.43 3.39
CA VAL A 93 -12.46 -11.21 2.59
C VAL A 93 -13.04 -9.81 2.85
N VAL A 94 -13.10 -9.34 4.10
CA VAL A 94 -13.54 -7.97 4.40
C VAL A 94 -12.62 -6.97 3.68
N LEU A 95 -11.31 -7.07 3.87
CA LEU A 95 -10.35 -6.13 3.29
C LEU A 95 -10.42 -6.13 1.75
N GLY A 96 -10.38 -7.30 1.12
CA GLY A 96 -10.42 -7.45 -0.34
C GLY A 96 -11.73 -6.94 -0.95
N GLN A 97 -12.88 -7.20 -0.30
CA GLN A 97 -14.16 -6.68 -0.78
C GLN A 97 -14.26 -5.16 -0.69
N GLU A 98 -13.84 -4.55 0.42
CA GLU A 98 -13.90 -3.09 0.55
C GLU A 98 -12.89 -2.39 -0.37
N LEU A 99 -11.70 -2.97 -0.58
CA LEU A 99 -10.75 -2.47 -1.59
C LEU A 99 -11.31 -2.57 -3.01
N HIS A 100 -11.97 -3.69 -3.36
CA HIS A 100 -12.59 -3.83 -4.67
C HIS A 100 -13.71 -2.81 -4.88
N ARG A 101 -14.57 -2.58 -3.87
CA ARG A 101 -15.59 -1.53 -3.94
C ARG A 101 -14.97 -0.13 -4.06
N PHE A 102 -13.85 0.11 -3.40
CA PHE A 102 -13.12 1.37 -3.52
C PHE A 102 -12.63 1.58 -4.96
N VAL A 103 -12.00 0.58 -5.57
CA VAL A 103 -11.55 0.63 -6.97
C VAL A 103 -12.74 0.84 -7.93
N GLN A 104 -13.83 0.11 -7.77
CA GLN A 104 -15.05 0.30 -8.58
C GLN A 104 -15.67 1.69 -8.41
N ALA A 105 -15.67 2.23 -7.20
CA ALA A 105 -16.16 3.58 -6.95
C ALA A 105 -15.24 4.62 -7.58
N ALA A 106 -13.93 4.44 -7.49
CA ALA A 106 -12.96 5.33 -8.12
C ALA A 106 -13.08 5.30 -9.65
N ASP A 107 -13.29 4.13 -10.26
CA ASP A 107 -13.57 4.00 -11.70
C ASP A 107 -14.79 4.85 -12.10
N ARG A 108 -15.92 4.66 -11.43
CA ARG A 108 -17.17 5.37 -11.75
C ARG A 108 -17.13 6.88 -11.44
N LEU A 109 -16.57 7.26 -10.29
CA LEU A 109 -16.64 8.63 -9.77
C LEU A 109 -15.53 9.51 -10.28
N VAL A 110 -14.34 8.96 -10.48
CA VAL A 110 -13.18 9.75 -10.89
C VAL A 110 -12.56 9.30 -12.20
N GLY A 111 -13.03 8.21 -12.82
CA GLY A 111 -12.49 7.72 -14.10
C GLY A 111 -11.20 6.94 -13.95
N LEU A 112 -11.03 6.23 -12.84
CA LEU A 112 -9.89 5.33 -12.64
C LEU A 112 -9.95 4.15 -13.62
N ASP A 113 -9.12 4.14 -14.65
CA ASP A 113 -8.90 2.98 -15.52
C ASP A 113 -7.67 2.20 -15.03
N LEU A 114 -7.90 1.13 -14.26
CA LEU A 114 -6.84 0.32 -13.67
C LEU A 114 -6.54 -0.90 -14.55
N ARG A 115 -5.31 -1.00 -15.06
CA ARG A 115 -4.81 -2.12 -15.87
C ARG A 115 -3.80 -2.93 -15.07
N VAL A 116 -4.22 -4.11 -14.62
CA VAL A 116 -3.40 -4.99 -13.79
C VAL A 116 -2.97 -6.21 -14.61
N ARG A 117 -1.67 -6.46 -14.68
CA ARG A 117 -1.08 -7.68 -15.24
C ARG A 117 -0.32 -8.41 -14.13
N VAL A 118 -0.61 -9.70 -13.98
CA VAL A 118 0.03 -10.56 -12.97
C VAL A 118 0.26 -11.94 -13.60
N PRO A 119 1.44 -12.55 -13.46
CA PRO A 119 1.72 -13.88 -13.96
C PRO A 119 0.96 -14.94 -13.16
N ALA A 120 0.90 -16.16 -13.70
CA ALA A 120 0.55 -17.31 -12.87
C ALA A 120 1.60 -17.48 -11.77
N VAL A 121 1.15 -17.68 -10.54
CA VAL A 121 2.01 -17.89 -9.37
C VAL A 121 1.79 -19.29 -8.82
N ASP A 122 2.84 -19.87 -8.24
CA ASP A 122 2.77 -21.19 -7.61
C ASP A 122 1.87 -21.09 -6.35
N PRO A 123 0.74 -21.82 -6.27
CA PRO A 123 -0.14 -21.79 -5.11
C PRO A 123 0.54 -22.33 -3.84
N ASP A 124 1.52 -23.21 -3.97
CA ASP A 124 2.15 -23.94 -2.85
C ASP A 124 3.32 -23.18 -2.23
N ARG A 125 3.62 -21.97 -2.72
CA ARG A 125 4.72 -21.12 -2.24
C ARG A 125 4.23 -19.75 -1.78
N PRO A 126 4.73 -19.23 -0.64
CA PRO A 126 4.44 -17.86 -0.22
C PRO A 126 5.02 -16.86 -1.22
N VAL A 127 4.41 -15.68 -1.31
CA VAL A 127 4.84 -14.62 -2.23
C VAL A 127 5.63 -13.55 -1.47
N LEU A 128 6.78 -13.14 -2.00
CA LEU A 128 7.44 -11.88 -1.64
C LEU A 128 7.25 -10.89 -2.80
N LEU A 129 6.37 -9.91 -2.62
CA LEU A 129 6.09 -8.86 -3.59
C LEU A 129 6.95 -7.64 -3.28
N LEU A 130 7.93 -7.37 -4.14
CA LEU A 130 8.78 -6.18 -4.10
C LEU A 130 8.17 -5.12 -5.02
N ALA A 131 7.68 -4.02 -4.44
CA ALA A 131 6.99 -2.99 -5.21
C ALA A 131 7.80 -1.69 -5.26
N ARG A 132 7.76 -1.01 -6.41
CA ARG A 132 8.08 0.43 -6.51
C ARG A 132 7.13 1.21 -5.62
N HIS A 133 7.62 2.27 -4.96
CA HIS A 133 6.82 3.09 -4.08
C HIS A 133 6.67 4.48 -4.71
N ALA A 134 5.66 4.75 -5.53
CA ALA A 134 5.49 6.09 -6.10
C ALA A 134 4.05 6.64 -5.98
N GLY A 135 3.93 7.87 -5.46
CA GLY A 135 2.63 8.52 -5.31
C GLY A 135 1.83 8.08 -4.07
N THR A 136 0.56 8.51 -4.04
CA THR A 136 -0.31 8.37 -2.87
C THR A 136 -1.35 7.28 -3.14
N GLY A 137 -1.39 6.25 -2.31
CA GLY A 137 -2.34 5.14 -2.45
C GLY A 137 -1.80 3.91 -3.20
N ASP A 138 -0.54 3.94 -3.64
CA ASP A 138 0.16 2.78 -4.21
C ASP A 138 0.08 1.52 -3.33
N SER A 139 0.24 1.68 -2.02
CA SER A 139 0.15 0.59 -1.05
C SER A 139 -1.24 -0.03 -1.03
N LEU A 140 -2.30 0.77 -1.19
CA LEU A 140 -3.67 0.26 -1.28
C LEU A 140 -3.89 -0.52 -2.57
N LEU A 141 -3.35 -0.04 -3.69
CA LEU A 141 -3.39 -0.74 -4.97
C LEU A 141 -2.61 -2.06 -4.92
N MET A 142 -1.44 -2.10 -4.27
CA MET A 142 -0.67 -3.34 -4.09
C MET A 142 -1.42 -4.34 -3.20
N VAL A 143 -2.07 -3.90 -2.12
CA VAL A 143 -2.91 -4.77 -1.29
C VAL A 143 -4.14 -5.25 -2.07
N TYR A 144 -4.71 -4.41 -2.95
CA TYR A 144 -5.76 -4.82 -3.87
C TYR A 144 -5.29 -5.93 -4.81
N VAL A 145 -4.11 -5.79 -5.44
CA VAL A 145 -3.52 -6.83 -6.29
C VAL A 145 -3.29 -8.12 -5.51
N ILE A 146 -2.77 -8.03 -4.28
CA ILE A 146 -2.56 -9.19 -3.41
C ILE A 146 -3.87 -9.93 -3.11
N THR A 147 -4.91 -9.20 -2.73
CA THR A 147 -6.18 -9.80 -2.28
C THR A 147 -7.08 -10.22 -3.43
N HIS A 148 -7.04 -9.51 -4.56
CA HIS A 148 -7.99 -9.69 -5.67
C HIS A 148 -7.41 -10.49 -6.84
N THR A 149 -6.12 -10.33 -7.14
CA THR A 149 -5.48 -11.00 -8.28
C THR A 149 -4.63 -12.19 -7.83
N LEU A 150 -3.80 -12.01 -6.79
CA LEU A 150 -2.98 -13.10 -6.23
C LEU A 150 -3.76 -14.01 -5.27
N VAL A 151 -4.90 -13.54 -4.75
CA VAL A 151 -5.76 -14.26 -3.79
C VAL A 151 -4.97 -14.75 -2.56
N ARG A 152 -4.11 -13.88 -2.03
CA ARG A 152 -3.26 -14.16 -0.86
C ARG A 152 -3.64 -13.29 0.34
N VAL A 153 -3.19 -13.70 1.53
CA VAL A 153 -3.28 -12.90 2.76
C VAL A 153 -2.20 -11.81 2.71
N PRO A 154 -2.56 -10.51 2.74
CA PRO A 154 -1.57 -9.45 2.66
C PRO A 154 -0.80 -9.28 3.98
N ARG A 155 0.51 -9.47 3.93
CA ARG A 155 1.45 -9.23 5.03
C ARG A 155 2.30 -8.01 4.71
N VAL A 156 1.86 -6.84 5.15
CA VAL A 156 2.49 -5.56 4.74
C VAL A 156 3.35 -4.98 5.86
N VAL A 157 4.52 -4.47 5.49
CA VAL A 157 5.35 -3.64 6.38
C VAL A 157 4.86 -2.19 6.33
N LEU A 158 4.34 -1.69 7.45
CA LEU A 158 3.59 -0.43 7.52
C LEU A 158 4.19 0.55 8.52
N LYS A 159 3.99 1.84 8.25
CA LYS A 159 4.25 2.90 9.21
C LYS A 159 3.25 2.83 10.35
N ARG A 160 3.71 3.04 11.58
CA ARG A 160 2.85 3.13 12.78
C ARG A 160 1.78 4.21 12.69
N ALA A 161 1.99 5.25 11.90
CA ALA A 161 1.00 6.30 11.69
C ALA A 161 -0.36 5.75 11.22
N LEU A 162 -0.36 4.64 10.46
CA LEU A 162 -1.61 4.01 10.00
C LEU A 162 -2.45 3.43 11.15
N LEU A 163 -1.84 3.20 12.32
CA LEU A 163 -2.56 2.77 13.51
C LEU A 163 -3.45 3.86 14.12
N TRP A 164 -3.41 5.10 13.61
CA TRP A 164 -4.35 6.15 13.99
C TRP A 164 -5.74 5.91 13.41
N ASP A 165 -5.80 5.33 12.22
CA ASP A 165 -7.03 4.88 11.57
C ASP A 165 -7.59 3.65 12.31
N PRO A 166 -8.81 3.73 12.89
CA PRO A 166 -9.40 2.63 13.65
C PRO A 166 -9.73 1.40 12.80
N ALA A 167 -10.15 1.58 11.55
CA ALA A 167 -10.48 0.48 10.66
C ALA A 167 -9.20 -0.30 10.29
N MET A 168 -8.15 0.43 9.90
CA MET A 168 -6.85 -0.16 9.58
C MET A 168 -6.19 -0.78 10.83
N ASP A 169 -6.25 -0.13 11.99
CA ASP A 169 -5.72 -0.67 13.23
C ASP A 169 -6.42 -1.97 13.67
N LEU A 170 -7.73 -2.11 13.43
CA LEU A 170 -8.45 -3.36 13.69
C LEU A 170 -8.10 -4.43 12.67
N CYS A 171 -8.26 -4.11 11.38
CA CYS A 171 -8.12 -5.10 10.30
C CYS A 171 -6.68 -5.62 10.19
N LEU A 172 -5.70 -4.72 10.06
CA LEU A 172 -4.32 -5.07 9.76
C LEU A 172 -3.62 -5.75 10.94
N ARG A 173 -3.98 -5.43 12.19
CA ARG A 173 -3.48 -6.20 13.35
C ARG A 173 -4.01 -7.63 13.35
N ARG A 174 -5.24 -7.87 12.90
CA ARG A 174 -5.84 -9.21 12.86
C ARG A 174 -5.27 -10.05 11.71
N LEU A 175 -4.78 -9.36 10.68
CA LEU A 175 -4.00 -9.92 9.58
C LEU A 175 -2.49 -9.90 9.87
N HIS A 176 -2.06 -9.70 11.12
CA HIS A 176 -0.65 -9.73 11.53
C HIS A 176 0.29 -8.86 10.67
N ALA A 177 -0.18 -7.70 10.22
CA ALA A 177 0.66 -6.74 9.52
C ALA A 177 1.79 -6.23 10.43
N TYR A 178 2.95 -5.95 9.85
CA TYR A 178 4.13 -5.53 10.59
C TYR A 178 4.23 -4.01 10.69
N PHE A 179 4.10 -3.45 11.89
CA PHE A 179 4.18 -2.00 12.11
C PHE A 179 5.58 -1.58 12.62
N LEU A 180 6.28 -0.74 11.86
CA LEU A 180 7.62 -0.25 12.18
C LEU A 180 7.64 0.59 13.46
N GLY A 181 8.24 0.07 14.53
CA GLY A 181 8.47 0.71 15.83
C GLY A 181 9.21 2.05 15.78
N GLU A 182 8.83 2.99 16.65
CA GLU A 182 9.60 4.22 16.90
C GLU A 182 10.82 3.92 17.76
N GLY A 183 11.95 4.61 17.49
CA GLY A 183 13.15 4.55 18.32
C GLY A 183 13.82 3.18 18.44
N MET A 184 13.40 2.18 17.65
CA MET A 184 14.00 0.85 17.70
C MET A 184 15.42 0.91 17.13
N THR A 185 16.38 0.28 17.82
CA THR A 185 17.72 0.04 17.28
C THR A 185 17.63 -0.82 16.02
N ALA A 186 18.68 -0.82 15.20
CA ALA A 186 18.74 -1.72 14.04
C ALA A 186 18.46 -3.17 14.48
N GLN A 187 19.21 -3.68 15.44
CA GLN A 187 19.05 -5.04 15.98
C GLN A 187 17.60 -5.42 16.32
N VAL A 188 16.86 -4.56 17.03
CA VAL A 188 15.46 -4.87 17.40
C VAL A 188 14.53 -4.85 16.19
N ARG A 189 14.75 -3.95 15.22
CA ARG A 189 13.98 -3.98 13.95
C ARG A 189 14.26 -5.27 13.18
N ASP A 190 15.50 -5.72 13.22
CA ASP A 190 15.99 -6.87 12.49
C ASP A 190 15.38 -8.16 13.05
N GLU A 191 15.42 -8.32 14.37
CA GLU A 191 14.82 -9.45 15.07
C GLU A 191 13.30 -9.52 14.84
N ARG A 192 12.61 -8.37 14.87
CA ARG A 192 11.18 -8.32 14.59
C ARG A 192 10.84 -8.63 13.13
N LEU A 193 11.66 -8.19 12.18
CA LEU A 193 11.45 -8.52 10.77
C LEU A 193 11.66 -10.03 10.53
N ARG A 194 12.68 -10.63 11.16
CA ARG A 194 12.90 -12.08 11.13
C ARG A 194 11.70 -12.83 11.71
N ALA A 195 11.25 -12.46 12.91
CA ALA A 195 10.09 -13.06 13.54
C ALA A 195 8.82 -12.91 12.67
N PHE A 196 8.64 -11.76 12.02
CA PHE A 196 7.54 -11.57 11.06
C PHE A 196 7.65 -12.53 9.88
N ALA A 197 8.83 -12.65 9.26
CA ALA A 197 9.06 -13.52 8.12
C ALA A 197 8.86 -15.01 8.46
N GLU A 198 9.26 -15.44 9.66
CA GLU A 198 9.07 -16.83 10.13
C GLU A 198 7.59 -17.25 10.25
N HIS A 199 6.67 -16.28 10.41
CA HIS A 199 5.23 -16.53 10.50
C HIS A 199 4.51 -16.39 9.15
N VAL A 200 5.25 -16.15 8.06
CA VAL A 200 4.67 -16.12 6.71
C VAL A 200 4.30 -17.56 6.32
N GLU A 201 3.02 -17.75 6.03
CA GLU A 201 2.46 -19.03 5.57
C GLU A 201 2.37 -19.09 4.04
N VAL A 202 2.18 -20.28 3.48
CA VAL A 202 2.07 -20.53 2.03
C VAL A 202 1.02 -19.63 1.35
N ASN A 203 -0.07 -19.31 2.05
CA ASN A 203 -1.15 -18.47 1.53
C ASN A 203 -0.91 -16.96 1.66
N ASP A 204 0.25 -16.55 2.17
CA ASP A 204 0.57 -15.16 2.41
C ASP A 204 1.31 -14.53 1.23
N ALA A 205 1.12 -13.23 1.07
CA ALA A 205 1.95 -12.38 0.22
C ALA A 205 2.53 -11.24 1.06
N THR A 206 3.86 -11.25 1.21
CA THR A 206 4.61 -10.21 1.90
C THR A 206 4.88 -9.04 0.95
N LEU A 207 4.37 -7.86 1.28
CA LEU A 207 4.63 -6.64 0.52
C LEU A 207 5.79 -5.86 1.15
N LEU A 208 6.83 -5.63 0.36
CA LEU A 208 7.98 -4.81 0.72
C LEU A 208 8.23 -3.74 -0.33
N PHE A 209 8.60 -2.54 0.12
CA PHE A 209 9.05 -1.43 -0.72
C PHE A 209 10.55 -1.20 -0.48
N PRO A 210 11.45 -1.78 -1.30
CA PRO A 210 12.90 -1.67 -1.10
C PRO A 210 13.45 -0.24 -1.07
N GLU A 211 12.78 0.71 -1.71
CA GLU A 211 13.12 2.15 -1.67
C GLU A 211 12.96 2.76 -0.26
N GLY A 212 12.08 2.17 0.57
CA GLY A 212 11.80 2.60 1.94
C GLY A 212 11.05 3.93 2.08
N ARG A 213 10.87 4.69 1.00
CA ARG A 213 10.12 5.95 0.93
C ARG A 213 9.51 6.09 -0.46
N ASN A 214 8.42 6.84 -0.59
CA ASN A 214 7.83 7.07 -1.89
C ASN A 214 8.80 7.90 -2.76
N TRP A 215 8.98 7.53 -4.02
CA TRP A 215 9.67 8.33 -5.00
C TRP A 215 8.99 9.69 -5.23
N SER A 216 9.82 10.71 -5.40
CA SER A 216 9.47 12.01 -5.95
C SER A 216 10.73 12.64 -6.57
N PRO A 217 10.62 13.57 -7.54
CA PRO A 217 11.76 14.24 -8.14
C PRO A 217 12.65 14.91 -7.09
N GLY A 218 12.05 15.54 -6.08
CA GLY A 218 12.82 16.13 -4.98
C GLY A 218 13.55 15.12 -4.10
N ARG A 219 12.99 13.91 -3.89
CA ARG A 219 13.67 12.84 -3.14
C ARG A 219 14.76 12.18 -3.97
N HIS A 220 14.52 11.97 -5.26
CA HIS A 220 15.53 11.47 -6.19
C HIS A 220 16.72 12.42 -6.26
N ALA A 221 16.48 13.72 -6.51
CA ALA A 221 17.53 14.73 -6.55
C ALA A 221 18.29 14.84 -5.21
N SER A 222 17.59 14.71 -4.08
CA SER A 222 18.23 14.67 -2.76
C SER A 222 19.10 13.44 -2.58
N ASP A 223 18.66 12.26 -3.02
CA ASP A 223 19.42 11.01 -2.89
C ASP A 223 20.64 11.01 -3.83
N LEU A 224 20.53 11.63 -5.01
CA LEU A 224 21.65 11.86 -5.92
C LEU A 224 22.68 12.83 -5.33
N ALA A 225 22.23 13.97 -4.80
CA ALA A 225 23.10 14.94 -4.14
C ALA A 225 23.83 14.30 -2.94
N GLU A 226 23.12 13.51 -2.13
CA GLU A 226 23.71 12.77 -1.00
C GLU A 226 24.76 11.75 -1.48
N ALA A 227 24.53 11.03 -2.57
CA ALA A 227 25.49 10.09 -3.13
C ALA A 227 26.76 10.81 -3.62
N ILE A 228 26.63 11.96 -4.28
CA ILE A 228 27.74 12.79 -4.73
C ILE A 228 28.55 13.33 -3.54
N GLU A 229 27.87 13.87 -2.52
CA GLU A 229 28.51 14.41 -1.31
C GLU A 229 29.34 13.35 -0.56
N LYS A 230 28.85 12.10 -0.52
CA LYS A 230 29.55 10.97 0.10
C LYS A 230 30.62 10.32 -0.76
N GLY A 231 30.77 10.74 -2.02
CA GLY A 231 31.70 10.12 -2.97
C GLY A 231 31.28 8.72 -3.44
N GLU A 232 29.99 8.37 -3.32
CA GLU A 232 29.42 7.09 -3.75
C GLU A 232 29.22 7.09 -5.28
N THR A 233 30.32 7.09 -6.04
CA THR A 233 30.34 7.29 -7.50
C THR A 233 29.45 6.31 -8.28
N GLU A 234 29.46 5.02 -7.94
CA GLU A 234 28.61 4.01 -8.59
C GLU A 234 27.13 4.28 -8.37
N ARG A 235 26.73 4.61 -7.14
CA ARG A 235 25.34 4.92 -6.78
C ARG A 235 24.87 6.22 -7.43
N ALA A 236 25.73 7.24 -7.48
CA ALA A 236 25.42 8.50 -8.17
C ALA A 236 25.18 8.26 -9.67
N ALA A 237 26.09 7.55 -10.34
CA ALA A 237 25.96 7.22 -11.76
C ALA A 237 24.71 6.35 -12.03
N TRP A 238 24.38 5.44 -11.11
CA TRP A 238 23.14 4.66 -11.17
C TRP A 238 21.90 5.54 -11.06
N LEU A 239 21.85 6.45 -10.08
CA LEU A 239 20.71 7.38 -9.91
C LEU A 239 20.55 8.33 -11.09
N GLU A 240 21.64 8.76 -11.72
CA GLU A 240 21.62 9.58 -12.94
C GLU A 240 20.98 8.85 -14.13
N ARG A 241 21.25 7.55 -14.28
CA ARG A 241 20.64 6.72 -15.33
C ARG A 241 19.20 6.32 -15.04
N ASN A 242 18.80 6.31 -13.76
CA ASN A 242 17.50 5.83 -13.31
C ASN A 242 16.68 6.95 -12.62
N PRO A 243 16.13 7.93 -13.36
CA PRO A 243 15.46 9.10 -12.80
C PRO A 243 14.08 8.83 -12.16
N ARG A 244 13.43 7.70 -12.44
CA ARG A 244 12.03 7.38 -12.07
C ARG A 244 11.87 6.46 -10.87
N VAL A 245 12.98 5.98 -10.31
CA VAL A 245 13.01 5.11 -9.12
C VAL A 245 13.97 5.64 -8.05
N LEU A 246 13.87 5.16 -6.81
CA LEU A 246 14.91 5.41 -5.80
C LEU A 246 15.85 4.22 -5.71
N SER A 247 17.08 4.45 -5.25
CA SER A 247 18.06 3.38 -5.03
C SER A 247 17.50 2.35 -4.02
N PRO A 248 17.28 1.08 -4.44
CA PRO A 248 16.65 0.08 -3.60
C PRO A 248 17.61 -0.43 -2.52
N ARG A 249 17.05 -0.88 -1.38
CA ARG A 249 17.81 -1.43 -0.26
C ARG A 249 17.53 -2.92 -0.09
N SER A 250 18.57 -3.74 -0.24
CA SER A 250 18.45 -5.21 -0.13
C SER A 250 18.26 -5.72 1.29
N THR A 251 18.58 -4.94 2.33
CA THR A 251 18.62 -5.42 3.72
C THR A 251 17.30 -6.08 4.14
N GLY A 252 16.16 -5.51 3.77
CA GLY A 252 14.84 -6.08 4.05
C GLY A 252 14.57 -7.35 3.23
N VAL A 253 14.94 -7.33 1.95
CA VAL A 253 14.77 -8.45 1.00
C VAL A 253 15.55 -9.68 1.46
N ARG A 254 16.86 -9.52 1.72
CA ARG A 254 17.75 -10.60 2.17
C ARG A 254 17.22 -11.30 3.42
N ARG A 255 16.67 -10.53 4.36
CA ARG A 255 16.19 -11.09 5.64
C ARG A 255 14.91 -11.88 5.50
N ILE A 256 13.99 -11.40 4.67
CA ILE A 256 12.76 -12.16 4.41
C ILE A 256 13.13 -13.46 3.69
N LEU A 257 14.02 -13.41 2.69
CA LEU A 257 14.47 -14.59 1.97
C LEU A 257 15.29 -15.56 2.85
N GLN A 258 16.11 -15.06 3.78
CA GLN A 258 16.81 -15.91 4.75
C GLN A 258 15.85 -16.67 5.67
N ALA A 259 14.75 -16.04 6.08
CA ALA A 259 13.74 -16.67 6.94
C ALA A 259 12.75 -17.55 6.16
N ARG A 260 12.49 -17.22 4.89
CA ARG A 260 11.54 -17.91 3.99
C ARG A 260 12.13 -18.07 2.59
N PRO A 261 13.15 -18.95 2.42
CA PRO A 261 13.84 -19.13 1.14
C PRO A 261 12.95 -19.79 0.08
N ASP A 262 11.85 -20.41 0.49
CA ASP A 262 10.84 -21.01 -0.38
C ASP A 262 9.93 -19.97 -1.05
N SER A 263 9.99 -18.69 -0.65
CA SER A 263 9.16 -17.64 -1.23
C SER A 263 9.42 -17.45 -2.72
N GLN A 264 8.36 -17.35 -3.52
CA GLN A 264 8.47 -16.85 -4.90
C GLN A 264 8.55 -15.33 -4.87
N VAL A 265 9.56 -14.76 -5.53
CA VAL A 265 9.75 -13.31 -5.57
C VAL A 265 9.07 -12.75 -6.80
N LEU A 266 8.24 -11.75 -6.57
CA LEU A 266 7.58 -10.97 -7.62
C LEU A 266 8.03 -9.53 -7.52
N VAL A 267 8.26 -8.88 -8.65
CA VAL A 267 8.57 -7.46 -8.73
C VAL A 267 7.38 -6.73 -9.36
N ALA A 268 6.93 -5.66 -8.72
CA ALA A 268 5.77 -4.89 -9.14
C ALA A 268 6.14 -3.44 -9.45
N GLY A 269 5.86 -3.05 -10.69
CA GLY A 269 5.84 -1.66 -11.13
C GLY A 269 4.41 -1.14 -11.15
N HIS A 270 4.26 0.16 -10.91
CA HIS A 270 3.01 0.85 -11.20
C HIS A 270 3.31 2.22 -11.84
N GLN A 271 2.42 2.68 -12.70
CA GLN A 271 2.48 3.97 -13.39
C GLN A 271 1.09 4.60 -13.45
N GLY A 272 0.99 5.94 -13.39
CA GLY A 272 -0.26 6.69 -13.46
C GLY A 272 -0.77 7.25 -12.12
N VAL A 273 0.01 7.16 -11.03
CA VAL A 273 -0.32 7.73 -9.71
C VAL A 273 0.75 8.68 -9.16
N GLU A 274 1.87 8.81 -9.85
CA GLU A 274 3.09 9.50 -9.41
C GLU A 274 2.83 10.96 -9.09
N ASP A 275 2.02 11.63 -9.92
CA ASP A 275 1.72 13.06 -9.80
C ASP A 275 0.62 13.36 -8.79
N LEU A 276 -0.11 12.36 -8.31
CA LEU A 276 -1.21 12.55 -7.36
C LEU A 276 -0.67 12.65 -5.93
N ARG A 277 0.22 13.62 -5.67
CA ARG A 277 0.97 13.76 -4.41
C ARG A 277 0.29 14.66 -3.39
N SER A 278 -0.62 15.52 -3.84
CA SER A 278 -1.31 16.48 -2.98
C SER A 278 -2.78 16.64 -3.37
N VAL A 279 -3.59 17.19 -2.46
CA VAL A 279 -5.01 17.49 -2.73
C VAL A 279 -5.17 18.40 -3.96
N PRO A 280 -4.35 19.47 -4.16
CA PRO A 280 -4.36 20.23 -5.40
C PRO A 280 -4.07 19.41 -6.65
N ASP A 281 -3.13 18.47 -6.60
CA ASP A 281 -2.78 17.64 -7.77
C ASP A 281 -3.95 16.72 -8.14
N ILE A 282 -4.56 16.09 -7.13
CA ILE A 282 -5.78 15.29 -7.29
C ILE A 282 -6.89 16.14 -7.89
N TRP A 283 -7.16 17.34 -7.34
CA TRP A 283 -8.20 18.24 -7.85
C TRP A 283 -8.00 18.61 -9.33
N ARG A 284 -6.76 18.90 -9.74
CA ARG A 284 -6.43 19.26 -11.13
C ARG A 284 -6.60 18.06 -12.07
N ALA A 285 -6.23 16.86 -11.60
CA ALA A 285 -6.31 15.63 -12.37
C ALA A 285 -7.75 15.15 -12.60
N LEU A 286 -8.75 15.62 -11.83
CA LEU A 286 -10.14 15.16 -11.96
C LEU A 286 -10.88 15.74 -13.19
N PRO A 287 -11.69 14.92 -13.89
CA PRO A 287 -11.72 13.46 -13.83
C PRO A 287 -10.43 12.86 -14.40
N LEU A 288 -9.95 11.76 -13.82
CA LEU A 288 -8.81 10.99 -14.31
C LEU A 288 -9.10 10.55 -15.74
N ARG A 289 -8.08 10.69 -16.59
CA ARG A 289 -8.13 10.31 -18.01
C ARG A 289 -7.01 9.37 -18.42
N ARG A 290 -6.00 9.23 -17.57
CA ARG A 290 -4.87 8.34 -17.79
C ARG A 290 -5.19 6.96 -17.23
N GLN A 291 -4.67 5.95 -17.92
CA GLN A 291 -4.67 4.59 -17.39
C GLN A 291 -3.66 4.52 -16.24
N ILE A 292 -3.98 3.69 -15.26
CA ILE A 292 -3.08 3.34 -14.17
C ILE A 292 -2.64 1.91 -14.42
N HIS A 293 -1.39 1.74 -14.79
CA HIS A 293 -0.80 0.44 -15.08
C HIS A 293 -0.19 -0.14 -13.81
N ILE A 294 -0.45 -1.41 -13.56
CA ILE A 294 0.26 -2.22 -12.59
C ILE A 294 0.73 -3.46 -13.33
N ASP A 295 2.05 -3.62 -13.37
CA ASP A 295 2.67 -4.82 -13.92
C ASP A 295 3.42 -5.54 -12.81
N VAL A 296 3.03 -6.79 -12.58
CA VAL A 296 3.73 -7.70 -11.68
C VAL A 296 4.42 -8.71 -12.56
N ARG A 297 5.69 -8.97 -12.29
CA ARG A 297 6.49 -9.99 -12.96
C ARG A 297 7.13 -10.92 -11.94
N GLN A 298 7.32 -12.17 -12.32
CA GLN A 298 8.10 -13.08 -11.51
C GLN A 298 9.57 -12.74 -11.67
N ALA A 299 10.29 -12.65 -10.55
CA ALA A 299 11.74 -12.51 -10.58
C ALA A 299 12.37 -13.77 -11.19
N ASP A 300 13.41 -13.57 -12.00
CA ASP A 300 14.31 -14.64 -12.40
C ASP A 300 14.98 -15.28 -11.16
N SER A 301 15.63 -16.43 -11.34
CA SER A 301 16.32 -17.15 -10.27
C SER A 301 17.18 -16.20 -9.41
N LEU A 302 16.88 -16.12 -8.12
CA LEU A 302 17.56 -15.24 -7.17
C LEU A 302 19.01 -15.69 -6.98
N PRO A 303 20.01 -14.82 -7.20
CA PRO A 303 21.39 -15.15 -6.87
C PRO A 303 21.62 -14.92 -5.36
N ASP A 304 21.81 -16.00 -4.60
CA ASP A 304 21.98 -15.94 -3.13
C ASP A 304 23.07 -14.95 -2.66
N GLU A 305 24.19 -14.86 -3.41
CA GLU A 305 25.32 -13.99 -3.05
C GLU A 305 25.21 -12.55 -3.61
N HIS A 306 24.40 -12.32 -4.65
CA HIS A 306 24.39 -11.07 -5.42
C HIS A 306 23.05 -10.31 -5.37
N ILE A 307 22.27 -10.47 -4.29
CA ILE A 307 20.96 -9.79 -4.14
C ILE A 307 21.04 -8.26 -4.30
N ASP A 308 22.15 -7.60 -3.93
CA ASP A 308 22.32 -6.15 -4.16
C ASP A 308 22.31 -5.80 -5.66
N ALA A 309 23.16 -6.45 -6.44
CA ALA A 309 23.27 -6.22 -7.88
C ALA A 309 21.98 -6.63 -8.59
N TRP A 310 21.45 -7.82 -8.28
CA TRP A 310 20.18 -8.28 -8.81
C TRP A 310 19.04 -7.30 -8.52
N LEU A 311 18.94 -6.78 -7.29
CA LEU A 311 17.89 -5.82 -6.93
C LEU A 311 18.07 -4.48 -7.66
N GLN A 312 19.30 -4.05 -7.91
CA GLN A 312 19.57 -2.87 -8.73
C GLN A 312 19.12 -3.10 -10.17
N ASP A 313 19.52 -4.20 -10.81
CA ASP A 313 19.13 -4.55 -12.19
C ASP A 313 17.61 -4.62 -12.34
N GLU A 314 16.91 -5.20 -11.35
CA GLU A 314 15.46 -5.29 -11.34
C GLU A 314 14.78 -3.92 -11.20
N TRP A 315 15.43 -2.97 -10.52
CA TRP A 315 14.99 -1.58 -10.42
C TRP A 315 15.31 -0.77 -11.67
N GLU A 316 16.42 -1.05 -12.37
CA GLU A 316 16.71 -0.46 -13.69
C GLU A 316 15.63 -0.86 -14.69
N ARG A 317 15.28 -2.15 -14.74
CA ARG A 317 14.16 -2.66 -15.55
C ARG A 317 12.83 -1.96 -15.23
N LEU A 318 12.60 -1.60 -13.96
CA LEU A 318 11.40 -0.85 -13.57
C LEU A 318 11.45 0.62 -14.00
N ASP A 319 12.62 1.25 -14.01
CA ASP A 319 12.81 2.60 -14.54
C ASP A 319 12.51 2.64 -16.04
N ASP A 320 13.12 1.73 -16.81
CA ASP A 320 12.93 1.57 -18.25
C ASP A 320 11.45 1.33 -18.59
N TRP A 321 10.80 0.38 -17.88
CA TRP A 321 9.37 0.12 -18.05
C TRP A 321 8.49 1.34 -17.75
N THR A 322 8.89 2.17 -16.77
CA THR A 322 8.16 3.40 -16.45
C THR A 322 8.38 4.46 -17.53
N ASP A 323 9.58 4.55 -18.11
CA ASP A 323 9.90 5.45 -19.24
C ASP A 323 9.07 5.12 -20.49
N GLU A 324 8.99 3.82 -20.85
CA GLU A 324 8.20 3.35 -21.99
C GLU A 324 6.72 3.78 -21.89
N LEU A 325 6.15 3.74 -20.68
CA LEU A 325 4.76 4.15 -20.44
C LEU A 325 4.55 5.66 -20.31
N ASP A 326 5.60 6.44 -20.05
CA ASP A 326 5.53 7.92 -20.06
C ASP A 326 5.55 8.49 -21.49
N GLY A 327 6.03 7.70 -22.47
CA GLY A 327 6.10 8.07 -23.88
C GLY A 327 4.81 7.92 -24.69
N ASP A 328 3.81 7.22 -24.14
CA ASP A 328 2.48 6.94 -24.74
C ASP A 328 1.39 7.96 -24.35
#